data_AF-A0A6P5QR68-F1
#
_entry.id   AF-A0A6P5QR68-F1
#
_cell.length_a   1.000
_cell.length_b   1.000
_cell.length_c   1.000
_cell.angle_alpha   90.00
_cell.angle_beta   90.00
_cell.angle_gamma   90.00
#
_symmetry.space_group_name_H-M   'P 1'
#
loop_
_entity.id
_entity.type
_entity.pdbx_description
1 polymer ?
#
loop_
_entity_poly.entity_id
_entity_poly.type
_entity_poly.pdbx_seq_one_letter_code
_entity_poly.pdbx_strand_id
1 'polypeptide(L)'
;MNGSQNSCFSVSGALQILLVSNLLLWENVVSVPTNGSGSGASEMLTEDLFDDAIILSQHINGLAIETRRIFLSNNFSSDMFITFTLQFNRHDEFVVNGLNSCHTLPLKTPKTEKEAKRISLPDFVNMILSILRAWDKPLHHMETELKSMPGAPFAILARVKDIEVKNKILLDRIMKIAKKVKYGFEENEVYPAWSELASLQSANEESRFFALYKLSYCLFVDTDKVEHYLKHLKCRYFDGYMCQDSVNQINLQ
;
A
#
# COMPACT_ATOMS: atom_id res chain seq x y z
N MET A 1 -32.21 -101.46 37.07
CA MET A 1 -32.47 -100.02 37.28
C MET A 1 -31.93 -99.27 36.08
N ASN A 2 -32.83 -98.56 35.41
CA ASN A 2 -32.83 -98.07 34.02
C ASN A 2 -31.59 -97.25 33.61
N GLY A 3 -31.07 -97.26 32.38
CA GLY A 3 -31.46 -97.96 31.15
C GLY A 3 -30.78 -97.32 29.90
N SER A 4 -30.45 -98.16 28.92
CA SER A 4 -30.37 -97.92 27.45
C SER A 4 -29.39 -96.84 26.89
N GLN A 5 -28.23 -97.21 26.34
CA GLN A 5 -27.91 -97.63 24.95
C GLN A 5 -27.69 -96.50 23.91
N ASN A 6 -26.53 -96.63 23.22
CA ASN A 6 -26.24 -96.38 21.79
C ASN A 6 -26.36 -94.93 21.27
N SER A 7 -25.68 -94.45 20.23
CA SER A 7 -24.52 -94.81 19.40
C SER A 7 -24.43 -93.72 18.30
N CYS A 8 -23.22 -93.32 17.92
CA CYS A 8 -22.76 -92.95 16.56
C CYS A 8 -23.37 -91.80 15.69
N PHE A 9 -22.42 -91.07 15.06
CA PHE A 9 -22.44 -90.28 13.79
C PHE A 9 -23.47 -89.11 13.67
N SER A 10 -23.35 -88.06 12.86
CA SER A 10 -22.32 -87.34 12.08
C SER A 10 -23.05 -86.12 11.43
N VAL A 11 -22.32 -85.21 10.79
CA VAL A 11 -22.73 -84.35 9.63
C VAL A 11 -23.23 -82.90 9.85
N SER A 12 -22.44 -81.97 9.31
CA SER A 12 -22.73 -80.80 8.45
C SER A 12 -23.76 -79.71 8.82
N GLY A 13 -23.35 -78.46 8.63
CA GLY A 13 -24.23 -77.31 8.48
C GLY A 13 -23.45 -76.00 8.31
N ALA A 14 -23.31 -75.52 7.07
CA ALA A 14 -22.62 -74.30 6.70
C ALA A 14 -23.43 -73.03 7.05
N LEU A 15 -22.73 -71.93 7.36
CA LEU A 15 -23.12 -70.58 6.94
C LEU A 15 -21.90 -69.65 6.94
N GLN A 16 -21.42 -69.28 5.74
CA GLN A 16 -20.42 -68.23 5.53
C GLN A 16 -21.11 -66.86 5.55
N ILE A 17 -20.57 -65.90 6.30
CA ILE A 17 -20.90 -64.48 6.14
C ILE A 17 -19.64 -63.76 5.66
N LEU A 18 -19.78 -63.15 4.48
CA LEU A 18 -18.80 -62.31 3.78
C LEU A 18 -18.41 -61.10 4.63
N LEU A 19 -17.13 -60.98 4.97
CA LEU A 19 -16.53 -59.74 5.43
C LEU A 19 -15.90 -59.02 4.23
N VAL A 20 -16.50 -57.90 3.86
CA VAL A 20 -16.11 -57.05 2.73
C VAL A 20 -14.83 -56.31 3.06
N SER A 21 -13.84 -56.45 2.19
CA SER A 21 -12.55 -55.76 2.20
C SER A 21 -12.71 -54.24 2.16
N ASN A 22 -11.94 -53.52 2.98
CA ASN A 22 -11.58 -52.13 2.73
C ASN A 22 -10.06 -51.99 2.85
N LEU A 23 -9.39 -52.18 1.72
CA LEU A 23 -8.03 -51.71 1.45
C LEU A 23 -8.07 -50.18 1.34
N LEU A 24 -7.75 -49.48 2.42
CA LEU A 24 -7.40 -48.05 2.35
C LEU A 24 -5.87 -47.93 2.33
N LEU A 25 -5.28 -48.32 1.20
CA LEU A 25 -3.96 -47.82 0.79
C LEU A 25 -4.21 -46.52 0.03
N TRP A 26 -4.15 -45.38 0.71
CA TRP A 26 -4.00 -44.09 0.04
C TRP A 26 -2.52 -43.73 0.04
N GLU A 27 -1.89 -44.16 -1.05
CA GLU A 27 -0.57 -43.73 -1.47
C GLU A 27 -0.64 -42.24 -1.84
N ASN A 28 0.33 -41.46 -1.36
CA ASN A 28 0.42 -40.03 -1.62
C ASN A 28 0.65 -39.77 -3.11
N VAL A 29 -0.40 -39.48 -3.87
CA VAL A 29 -0.27 -38.94 -5.22
C VAL A 29 0.04 -37.46 -5.10
N VAL A 30 1.33 -37.12 -5.20
CA VAL A 30 1.76 -35.77 -5.55
C VAL A 30 1.18 -35.48 -6.93
N SER A 31 0.18 -34.61 -7.00
CA SER A 31 -0.35 -34.10 -8.26
C SER A 31 0.72 -33.24 -8.93
N VAL A 32 1.44 -33.84 -9.88
CA VAL A 32 2.19 -33.11 -10.90
C VAL A 32 1.19 -32.23 -11.66
N PRO A 33 1.44 -30.93 -11.85
CA PRO A 33 0.56 -30.12 -12.68
C PRO A 33 0.67 -30.62 -14.12
N THR A 34 -0.41 -31.20 -14.63
CA THR A 34 -0.57 -31.43 -16.06
C THR A 34 -0.53 -30.08 -16.76
N ASN A 35 0.54 -29.82 -17.50
CA ASN A 35 0.64 -28.75 -18.49
C ASN A 35 -0.44 -28.99 -19.57
N GLY A 36 -1.64 -28.47 -19.33
CA GLY A 36 -2.62 -28.24 -20.37
C GLY A 36 -2.18 -27.01 -21.16
N SER A 37 -1.56 -27.22 -22.31
CA SER A 37 -1.37 -26.15 -23.30
C SER A 37 -2.74 -25.76 -23.85
N GLY A 38 -3.32 -24.69 -23.29
CA GLY A 38 -4.59 -24.14 -23.75
C GLY A 38 -4.77 -22.74 -23.20
N SER A 39 -4.44 -21.75 -24.04
CA SER A 39 -4.54 -20.30 -23.78
C SER A 39 -3.54 -19.76 -22.75
N GLY A 40 -2.74 -18.78 -23.17
CA GLY A 40 -1.98 -17.91 -22.27
C GLY A 40 -2.95 -17.11 -21.41
N ALA A 41 -3.49 -17.73 -20.37
CA ALA A 41 -4.15 -17.04 -19.29
C ALA A 41 -3.07 -16.20 -18.62
N SER A 42 -2.92 -14.96 -19.11
CA SER A 42 -2.31 -13.89 -18.34
C SER A 42 -2.98 -13.93 -16.98
N GLU A 43 -2.29 -14.52 -15.99
CA GLU A 43 -2.72 -14.59 -14.60
C GLU A 43 -3.31 -13.23 -14.24
N MET A 44 -4.63 -13.19 -14.12
CA MET A 44 -5.39 -11.95 -13.98
C MET A 44 -4.91 -11.22 -12.73
N LEU A 45 -4.88 -9.90 -12.77
CA LEU A 45 -4.51 -9.14 -11.59
C LEU A 45 -5.51 -9.47 -10.45
N THR A 46 -4.98 -9.87 -9.31
CA THR A 46 -5.80 -10.32 -8.19
C THR A 46 -6.26 -9.15 -7.34
N GLU A 47 -7.42 -9.31 -6.72
CA GLU A 47 -7.92 -8.39 -5.70
C GLU A 47 -6.88 -8.16 -4.59
N ASP A 48 -6.22 -9.24 -4.15
CA ASP A 48 -5.16 -9.21 -3.13
C ASP A 48 -4.01 -8.25 -3.46
N LEU A 49 -3.60 -8.16 -4.73
CA LEU A 49 -2.52 -7.23 -5.13
C LEU A 49 -2.92 -5.77 -4.93
N PHE A 50 -4.18 -5.43 -5.20
CA PHE A 50 -4.69 -4.09 -4.94
C PHE A 50 -4.85 -3.83 -3.45
N ASP A 51 -5.41 -4.79 -2.70
CA ASP A 51 -5.64 -4.62 -1.26
C ASP A 51 -4.34 -4.46 -0.49
N ASP A 52 -3.32 -5.26 -0.83
CA ASP A 52 -1.98 -5.11 -0.27
C ASP A 52 -1.40 -3.71 -0.56
N ALA A 53 -1.57 -3.19 -1.78
CA ALA A 53 -1.09 -1.86 -2.14
C ALA A 53 -1.87 -0.76 -1.38
N ILE A 54 -3.19 -0.89 -1.28
CA ILE A 54 -4.06 0.07 -0.59
C ILE A 54 -3.74 0.10 0.90
N ILE A 55 -3.67 -1.04 1.58
CA ILE A 55 -3.34 -1.14 3.01
C ILE A 55 -1.99 -0.48 3.30
N LEU A 56 -0.99 -0.71 2.44
CA LEU A 56 0.32 -0.07 2.61
C LEU A 56 0.27 1.44 2.38
N SER A 57 -0.49 1.91 1.38
CA SER A 57 -0.67 3.34 1.14
C SER A 57 -1.39 4.04 2.30
N GLN A 58 -2.40 3.40 2.89
CA GLN A 58 -3.10 3.88 4.10
C GLN A 58 -2.17 4.00 5.29
N HIS A 59 -1.30 2.99 5.48
CA HIS A 59 -0.28 3.03 6.52
C HIS A 59 0.67 4.23 6.30
N ILE A 60 1.20 4.41 5.08
CA ILE A 60 2.09 5.52 4.75
C ILE A 60 1.40 6.87 5.01
N ASN A 61 0.14 7.03 4.58
CA ASN A 61 -0.63 8.24 4.81
C ASN A 61 -0.82 8.52 6.31
N GLY A 62 -1.16 7.50 7.10
CA GLY A 62 -1.25 7.61 8.56
C GLY A 62 0.07 8.06 9.21
N LEU A 63 1.21 7.54 8.75
CA LEU A 63 2.53 7.99 9.22
C LEU A 63 2.80 9.45 8.86
N ALA A 64 2.42 9.90 7.65
CA ALA A 64 2.59 11.28 7.21
C ALA A 64 1.74 12.25 8.05
N ILE A 65 0.47 11.89 8.32
CA ILE A 65 -0.44 12.64 9.21
C ILE A 65 0.17 12.78 10.60
N GLU A 66 0.61 11.68 11.22
CA GLU A 66 1.20 11.72 12.55
C GLU A 66 2.52 12.51 12.58
N THR A 67 3.34 12.38 11.55
CA THR A 67 4.57 13.18 11.41
C THR A 67 4.26 14.67 11.41
N ARG A 68 3.28 15.10 10.60
CA ARG A 68 2.83 16.50 10.54
C ARG A 68 2.23 16.96 11.87
N ARG A 69 1.45 16.11 12.55
CA ARG A 69 0.89 16.41 13.88
C ARG A 69 1.97 16.64 14.93
N ILE A 70 3.03 15.82 14.95
CA ILE A 70 4.13 15.98 15.89
C ILE A 70 4.89 17.28 15.58
N PHE A 71 5.17 17.59 14.32
CA PHE A 71 5.80 18.87 13.97
C PHE A 71 5.00 20.09 14.47
N LEU A 72 3.67 20.03 14.44
CA LEU A 72 2.80 21.14 14.89
C LEU A 72 2.68 21.26 16.42
N SER A 73 3.03 20.22 17.18
CA SER A 73 2.78 20.16 18.63
C SER A 73 4.03 20.00 19.50
N ASN A 74 5.15 19.58 18.93
CA ASN A 74 6.38 19.40 19.66
C ASN A 74 7.20 20.70 19.71
N ASN A 75 7.79 20.99 20.88
CA ASN A 75 8.58 22.19 21.15
C ASN A 75 9.78 22.39 20.20
N PHE A 76 10.26 21.35 19.52
CA PHE A 76 11.29 21.44 18.49
C PHE A 76 10.90 22.34 17.32
N SER A 77 9.63 22.35 16.93
CA SER A 77 9.18 22.97 15.67
C SER A 77 7.85 23.73 15.78
N SER A 78 7.09 23.53 16.87
CA SER A 78 5.73 24.05 17.00
C SER A 78 5.64 25.55 16.78
N ASP A 79 6.56 26.34 17.35
CA ASP A 79 6.51 27.80 17.28
C ASP A 79 6.67 28.30 15.83
N MET A 80 7.60 27.72 15.07
CA MET A 80 7.76 28.05 13.65
C MET A 80 6.61 27.53 12.80
N PHE A 81 6.17 26.29 13.03
CA PHE A 81 5.09 25.70 12.21
C PHE A 81 3.75 26.39 12.46
N ILE A 82 3.46 26.82 13.70
CA ILE A 82 2.31 27.67 14.02
C ILE A 82 2.45 29.02 13.31
N THR A 83 3.64 29.63 13.34
CA THR A 83 3.90 30.90 12.64
C THR A 83 3.63 30.79 11.13
N PHE A 84 4.16 29.76 10.46
CA PHE A 84 3.91 29.51 9.05
C PHE A 84 2.43 29.20 8.78
N THR A 85 1.75 28.48 9.68
CA THR A 85 0.31 28.21 9.56
C THR A 85 -0.50 29.52 9.63
N LEU A 86 -0.16 30.42 10.55
CA LEU A 86 -0.80 31.74 10.68
C LEU A 86 -0.53 32.62 9.45
N GLN A 87 0.71 32.63 8.95
CA GLN A 87 1.09 33.35 7.73
C GLN A 87 0.33 32.83 6.50
N PHE A 88 0.22 31.50 6.35
CA PHE A 88 -0.59 30.89 5.31
C PHE A 88 -2.06 31.35 5.38
N ASN A 89 -2.67 31.32 6.56
CA ASN A 89 -4.06 31.76 6.77
C ASN A 89 -4.25 33.27 6.48
N ARG A 90 -3.20 34.06 6.67
CA ARG A 90 -3.17 35.50 6.34
C ARG A 90 -2.84 35.78 4.87
N HIS A 91 -2.70 34.74 4.05
CA HIS A 91 -2.34 34.83 2.64
C HIS A 91 -0.99 35.52 2.42
N ASP A 92 -0.04 35.31 3.34
CA ASP A 92 1.34 35.72 3.16
C ASP A 92 1.90 35.12 1.85
N GLU A 93 2.37 35.98 0.96
CA GLU A 93 2.75 35.59 -0.41
C GLU A 93 3.88 34.55 -0.42
N PHE A 94 4.88 34.71 0.46
CA PHE A 94 6.01 33.79 0.54
C PHE A 94 5.54 32.39 0.95
N VAL A 95 4.73 32.30 2.02
CA VAL A 95 4.23 31.02 2.52
C VAL A 95 3.26 30.37 1.53
N VAL A 96 2.32 31.13 0.98
CA VAL A 96 1.35 30.63 0.00
C VAL A 96 2.04 30.11 -1.25
N ASN A 97 2.99 30.87 -1.81
CA ASN A 97 3.74 30.43 -3.00
C ASN A 97 4.62 29.21 -2.69
N GLY A 98 5.22 29.15 -1.50
CA GLY A 98 5.98 27.99 -1.05
C GLY A 98 5.12 26.71 -0.95
N LEU A 99 3.93 26.78 -0.36
CA LEU A 99 3.05 25.62 -0.23
C LEU A 99 2.35 25.24 -1.54
N ASN A 100 2.10 26.21 -2.43
CA ASN A 100 1.58 25.96 -3.77
C ASN A 100 2.63 25.45 -4.76
N SER A 101 3.86 25.17 -4.33
CA SER A 101 4.98 24.74 -5.19
C SER A 101 5.58 23.38 -4.75
N CYS A 102 4.74 22.45 -4.31
CA CYS A 102 5.16 21.06 -4.15
C CYS A 102 5.80 20.55 -5.45
N HIS A 103 6.94 19.87 -5.35
CA HIS A 103 7.72 19.44 -6.52
C HIS A 103 6.95 18.50 -7.47
N THR A 104 5.90 17.84 -6.98
CA THR A 104 4.98 16.97 -7.74
C THR A 104 3.88 17.73 -8.48
N LEU A 105 3.70 19.04 -8.27
CA LEU A 105 2.68 19.86 -8.93
C LEU A 105 2.68 19.76 -10.47
N PRO A 106 3.83 19.64 -11.17
CA PRO A 106 3.84 19.47 -12.62
C PRO A 106 3.18 18.17 -13.11
N LEU A 107 2.99 17.17 -12.24
CA LEU A 107 2.17 16.01 -12.55
C LEU A 107 0.73 16.51 -12.73
N LYS A 108 0.16 16.36 -13.93
CA LYS A 108 -1.22 16.77 -14.25
C LYS A 108 -2.22 15.84 -13.53
N THR A 109 -2.28 15.93 -12.21
CA THR A 109 -3.11 15.08 -11.36
C THR A 109 -4.58 15.50 -11.42
N PRO A 110 -5.54 14.55 -11.52
CA PRO A 110 -6.95 14.89 -11.56
C PRO A 110 -7.39 15.52 -10.24
N LYS A 111 -8.14 16.64 -10.33
CA LYS A 111 -8.73 17.35 -9.19
C LYS A 111 -10.16 16.90 -8.89
N THR A 112 -10.80 16.22 -9.85
CA THR A 112 -12.18 15.77 -9.75
C THR A 112 -12.31 14.31 -10.17
N GLU A 113 -13.33 13.61 -9.65
CA GLU A 113 -13.65 12.24 -10.06
C GLU A 113 -13.92 12.15 -11.58
N LYS A 114 -14.52 13.19 -12.16
CA LYS A 114 -14.78 13.28 -13.61
C LYS A 114 -13.49 13.35 -14.42
N GLU A 115 -12.49 14.08 -13.94
CA GLU A 115 -11.16 14.10 -14.56
C GLU A 115 -10.48 12.74 -14.40
N ALA A 116 -10.53 12.14 -13.21
CA ALA A 116 -9.92 10.84 -12.93
C ALA A 116 -10.48 9.74 -13.85
N LYS A 117 -11.79 9.72 -14.10
CA LYS A 117 -12.46 8.77 -15.02
C LYS A 117 -11.99 8.87 -16.48
N ARG A 118 -11.46 10.02 -16.91
CA ARG A 118 -11.01 10.25 -18.30
C ARG A 118 -9.59 9.77 -18.57
N ILE A 119 -8.80 9.56 -17.52
CA ILE A 119 -7.42 9.09 -17.62
C ILE A 119 -7.43 7.58 -17.94
N SER A 120 -6.53 7.10 -18.79
CA SER A 120 -6.41 5.67 -19.08
C SER A 120 -5.85 4.92 -17.87
N LEU A 121 -6.17 3.62 -17.67
CA LEU A 121 -5.60 2.85 -16.56
C LEU A 121 -4.06 2.86 -16.55
N PRO A 122 -3.34 2.69 -17.68
CA PRO A 122 -1.89 2.79 -17.71
C PRO A 122 -1.36 4.17 -17.30
N ASP A 123 -1.97 5.26 -17.76
CA ASP A 123 -1.55 6.62 -17.40
C ASP A 123 -1.81 6.90 -15.91
N PHE A 124 -2.89 6.34 -15.37
CA PHE A 124 -3.23 6.46 -13.96
C PHE A 124 -2.22 5.74 -13.06
N VAL A 125 -1.81 4.52 -13.45
CA VAL A 125 -0.72 3.78 -12.77
C VAL A 125 0.59 4.56 -12.86
N ASN A 126 0.95 5.07 -14.04
CA ASN A 126 2.16 5.88 -14.23
C ASN A 126 2.18 7.10 -13.33
N MET A 127 1.04 7.78 -13.15
CA MET A 127 0.95 8.93 -12.27
C MET A 127 1.27 8.57 -10.82
N ILE A 128 0.75 7.44 -10.31
CA ILE A 128 1.07 6.95 -8.96
C ILE A 128 2.57 6.65 -8.84
N LEU A 129 3.14 5.93 -9.82
CA LEU A 129 4.58 5.63 -9.85
C LEU A 129 5.43 6.90 -9.86
N SER A 130 5.07 7.91 -10.66
CA SER A 130 5.78 9.19 -10.71
C SER A 130 5.77 9.94 -9.39
N ILE A 131 4.65 9.94 -8.65
CA ILE A 131 4.58 10.53 -7.30
C ILE A 131 5.54 9.78 -6.37
N LEU A 132 5.45 8.45 -6.30
CA LEU A 132 6.28 7.64 -5.40
C LEU A 132 7.78 7.83 -5.67
N ARG A 133 8.19 7.90 -6.95
CA ARG A 133 9.60 8.14 -7.33
C ARG A 133 10.07 9.54 -7.00
N ALA A 134 9.23 10.55 -7.19
CA ALA A 134 9.57 11.93 -6.87
C ALA A 134 9.93 12.11 -5.38
N TRP A 135 9.35 11.28 -4.51
CA TRP A 135 9.58 11.29 -3.06
C TRP A 135 10.84 10.54 -2.58
N ASP A 136 11.55 9.79 -3.43
CA ASP A 136 12.75 9.03 -3.01
C ASP A 136 13.85 9.93 -2.42
N LYS A 137 14.25 10.97 -3.16
CA LYS A 137 15.28 11.93 -2.67
C LYS A 137 14.79 12.79 -1.49
N PRO A 138 13.60 13.43 -1.53
CA PRO A 138 13.12 14.23 -0.42
C PRO A 138 13.05 13.47 0.91
N LEU A 139 12.57 12.21 0.91
CA LEU A 139 12.46 11.41 2.14
C LEU A 139 13.82 11.09 2.75
N HIS A 140 14.78 10.70 1.90
CA HIS A 140 16.15 10.43 2.33
C HIS A 140 16.82 11.68 2.95
N HIS A 141 16.71 12.83 2.29
CA HIS A 141 17.30 14.06 2.78
C HIS A 141 16.56 14.60 4.02
N MET A 142 15.23 14.49 4.07
CA MET A 142 14.46 14.89 5.25
C MET A 142 14.90 14.10 6.50
N GLU A 143 15.09 12.78 6.38
CA GLU A 143 15.62 11.95 7.47
C GLU A 143 17.04 12.36 7.87
N THR A 144 17.93 12.52 6.89
CA THR A 144 19.34 12.88 7.12
C THR A 144 19.47 14.21 7.85
N GLU A 145 18.72 15.22 7.42
CA GLU A 145 18.78 16.56 8.01
C GLU A 145 18.17 16.57 9.41
N LEU A 146 17.00 15.95 9.62
CA LEU A 146 16.40 15.81 10.96
C LEU A 146 17.33 15.11 11.95
N LYS A 147 18.06 14.09 11.51
CA LYS A 147 19.03 13.37 12.36
C LYS A 147 20.17 14.27 12.85
N SER A 148 20.54 15.27 12.07
CA SER A 148 21.61 16.23 12.40
C SER A 148 21.13 17.39 13.28
N MET A 149 19.82 17.64 13.33
CA MET A 149 19.24 18.77 14.04
C MET A 149 19.14 18.51 15.55
N PRO A 150 19.75 19.35 16.40
CA PRO A 150 19.59 19.25 17.85
C PRO A 150 18.12 19.38 18.27
N GLY A 151 17.66 18.49 19.15
CA GLY A 151 16.29 18.50 19.66
C GLY A 151 15.24 17.90 18.74
N ALA A 152 15.61 17.42 17.54
CA ALA A 152 14.68 16.75 16.63
C ALA A 152 14.06 15.51 17.30
N PRO A 153 12.71 15.38 17.33
CA PRO A 153 12.06 14.25 17.98
C PRO A 153 12.40 12.94 17.27
N PHE A 154 12.91 11.95 18.02
CA PHE A 154 13.15 10.60 17.51
C PHE A 154 11.90 10.01 16.81
N ALA A 155 10.72 10.32 17.34
CA ALA A 155 9.44 9.88 16.80
C ALA A 155 9.15 10.40 15.37
N ILE A 156 9.66 11.59 15.01
CA ILE A 156 9.57 12.12 13.64
C ILE A 156 10.58 11.39 12.76
N LEU A 157 11.84 11.30 13.20
CA LEU A 157 12.91 10.63 12.45
C LEU A 157 12.53 9.19 12.07
N ALA A 158 12.06 8.41 13.05
CA ALA A 158 11.65 7.03 12.85
C ALA A 158 10.50 6.90 11.83
N ARG A 159 9.53 7.84 11.84
CA ARG A 159 8.40 7.83 10.90
C ARG A 159 8.82 8.22 9.49
N VAL A 160 9.64 9.26 9.34
CA VAL A 160 10.16 9.64 8.00
C VAL A 160 10.97 8.48 7.42
N LYS A 161 11.78 7.80 8.22
CA LYS A 161 12.51 6.61 7.79
C LYS A 161 11.58 5.47 7.39
N ASP A 162 10.53 5.23 8.15
CA ASP A 162 9.57 4.17 7.84
C ASP A 162 8.78 4.47 6.56
N ILE A 163 8.39 5.74 6.35
CA ILE A 163 7.79 6.20 5.09
C ILE A 163 8.76 5.99 3.92
N GLU A 164 10.04 6.34 4.05
CA GLU A 164 11.05 6.10 3.01
C GLU A 164 11.10 4.63 2.58
N VAL A 165 11.16 3.72 3.56
CA VAL A 165 11.20 2.27 3.29
C VAL A 165 9.90 1.79 2.67
N LYS A 166 8.76 2.17 3.24
CA LYS A 166 7.44 1.75 2.76
C LYS A 166 7.10 2.32 1.39
N ASN A 167 7.57 3.52 1.05
CA ASN A 167 7.42 4.12 -0.27
C ASN A 167 8.08 3.26 -1.36
N LYS A 168 9.27 2.72 -1.10
CA LYS A 168 9.96 1.78 -2.01
C LYS A 168 9.20 0.47 -2.16
N ILE A 169 8.69 -0.09 -1.06
CA ILE A 169 7.86 -1.31 -1.08
C ILE A 169 6.56 -1.06 -1.86
N LEU A 170 5.93 0.09 -1.68
CA LEU A 170 4.72 0.44 -2.40
C LEU A 170 5.00 0.59 -3.90
N LEU A 171 6.09 1.25 -4.27
CA LEU A 171 6.54 1.36 -5.66
C LEU A 171 6.63 -0.03 -6.33
N ASP A 172 7.28 -1.01 -5.68
CA ASP A 172 7.39 -2.38 -6.18
C ASP A 172 6.02 -3.06 -6.34
N ARG A 173 5.08 -2.84 -5.40
CA ARG A 173 3.71 -3.37 -5.50
C ARG A 173 2.97 -2.75 -6.68
N ILE A 174 3.11 -1.43 -6.89
CA ILE A 174 2.46 -0.75 -8.02
C ILE A 174 3.09 -1.18 -9.34
N MET A 175 4.39 -1.48 -9.39
CA MET A 175 5.02 -2.05 -10.59
C MET A 175 4.46 -3.44 -10.95
N LYS A 176 4.10 -4.26 -9.96
CA LYS A 176 3.39 -5.53 -10.23
C LYS A 176 2.00 -5.28 -10.82
N ILE A 177 1.28 -4.29 -10.30
CA ILE A 177 -0.02 -3.86 -10.85
C ILE A 177 0.13 -3.37 -12.30
N ALA A 178 1.13 -2.52 -12.56
CA ALA A 178 1.42 -1.95 -13.87
C ALA A 178 1.60 -3.02 -14.97
N LYS A 179 2.36 -4.08 -14.66
CA LYS A 179 2.63 -5.20 -15.58
C LYS A 179 1.37 -5.98 -15.98
N LYS A 180 0.31 -5.94 -15.18
CA LYS A 180 -0.96 -6.59 -15.51
C LYS A 180 -1.96 -5.65 -16.18
N VAL A 181 -1.92 -4.35 -15.84
CA VAL A 181 -2.76 -3.32 -16.48
C VAL A 181 -2.35 -3.10 -17.94
N LYS A 182 -1.05 -3.21 -18.26
CA LYS A 182 -0.53 -3.08 -19.62
C LYS A 182 0.39 -4.26 -19.94
N TYR A 183 0.07 -5.02 -21.01
CA TYR A 183 1.02 -5.96 -21.59
C TYR A 183 2.18 -5.15 -22.21
N GLY A 184 3.42 -5.44 -21.81
CA GLY A 184 4.59 -4.66 -22.24
C GLY A 184 4.65 -3.26 -21.61
N PHE A 185 4.40 -3.14 -20.31
CA PHE A 185 4.62 -1.89 -19.58
C PHE A 185 6.09 -1.45 -19.73
N GLU A 186 6.27 -0.31 -20.41
CA GLU A 186 7.52 0.44 -20.42
C GLU A 186 7.39 1.58 -19.43
N GLU A 187 8.35 1.62 -18.51
CA GLU A 187 8.39 2.59 -17.44
C GLU A 187 8.67 3.98 -18.00
N ASN A 188 7.85 4.97 -17.61
CA ASN A 188 8.25 6.35 -17.80
C ASN A 188 9.23 6.73 -16.68
N GLU A 189 10.51 6.85 -17.03
CA GLU A 189 11.58 7.24 -16.11
C GLU A 189 11.58 8.76 -15.81
N VAL A 190 10.74 9.54 -16.50
CA VAL A 190 10.67 10.99 -16.30
C VAL A 190 9.64 11.32 -15.23
N TYR A 191 10.11 11.75 -14.07
CA TYR A 191 9.31 12.27 -12.97
C TYR A 191 9.91 13.60 -12.47
N PRO A 192 9.10 14.49 -11.85
CA PRO A 192 9.59 15.78 -11.37
C PRO A 192 10.72 15.61 -10.37
N ALA A 193 11.82 16.31 -10.60
CA ALA A 193 12.95 16.34 -9.68
C ALA A 193 12.67 17.30 -8.52
N TRP A 194 13.05 16.90 -7.31
CA TRP A 194 13.14 17.80 -6.17
C TRP A 194 14.52 18.47 -6.13
N SER A 195 14.55 19.80 -6.00
CA SER A 195 15.77 20.62 -6.07
C SER A 195 15.96 21.56 -4.87
N GLU A 196 15.21 21.39 -3.78
CA GLU A 196 15.19 22.33 -2.65
C GLU A 196 16.10 21.90 -1.49
N LEU A 197 17.14 21.09 -1.76
CA LEU A 197 18.09 20.62 -0.75
C LEU A 197 18.80 21.77 -0.04
N ALA A 198 19.18 22.82 -0.78
CA ALA A 198 19.85 23.98 -0.21
C ALA A 198 18.99 24.70 0.86
N SER A 199 17.67 24.76 0.65
CA SER A 199 16.75 25.35 1.64
C SER A 199 16.68 24.50 2.90
N LEU A 200 16.66 23.17 2.75
CA LEU A 200 16.64 22.23 3.87
C LEU A 200 17.97 22.24 4.66
N GLN A 201 19.09 22.52 4.00
CA GLN A 201 20.43 22.63 4.62
C GLN A 201 20.79 24.07 5.03
N SER A 202 19.85 25.01 4.96
CA SER A 202 20.13 26.43 5.21
C SER A 202 20.65 26.64 6.64
N ALA A 203 21.66 27.49 6.79
CA ALA A 203 22.13 27.96 8.09
C ALA A 203 21.08 28.86 8.78
N ASN A 204 20.24 29.55 8.00
CA ASN A 204 19.12 30.33 8.52
C ASN A 204 18.02 29.38 9.01
N GLU A 205 17.73 29.47 10.30
CA GLU A 205 16.79 28.57 10.99
C GLU A 205 15.37 28.65 10.42
N GLU A 206 14.84 29.85 10.21
CA GLU A 206 13.51 30.06 9.64
C GLU A 206 13.37 29.42 8.25
N SER A 207 14.35 29.62 7.38
CA SER A 207 14.38 29.03 6.03
C SER A 207 14.41 27.50 6.08
N ARG A 208 15.20 26.94 6.99
CA ARG A 208 15.32 25.48 7.20
C ARG A 208 14.02 24.88 7.73
N PHE A 209 13.40 25.51 8.73
CA PHE A 209 12.10 25.07 9.25
C PHE A 209 10.97 25.27 8.24
N PHE A 210 11.02 26.31 7.42
CA PHE A 210 10.06 26.49 6.33
C PHE A 210 10.17 25.38 5.28
N ALA A 211 11.40 24.98 4.93
CA ALA A 211 11.63 23.85 4.04
C ALA A 211 11.07 22.53 4.62
N LEU A 212 11.26 22.27 5.92
CA LEU A 212 10.65 21.13 6.61
C LEU A 212 9.12 21.23 6.64
N TYR A 213 8.56 22.42 6.88
CA TYR A 213 7.12 22.66 6.88
C TYR A 213 6.51 22.36 5.51
N LYS A 214 7.12 22.88 4.43
CA LYS A 214 6.74 22.60 3.05
C LYS A 214 6.83 21.11 2.73
N LEU A 215 7.93 20.44 3.06
CA LEU A 215 8.10 19.00 2.83
C LEU A 215 7.03 18.18 3.56
N SER A 216 6.79 18.48 4.85
CA SER A 216 5.76 17.78 5.63
C SER A 216 4.35 17.99 5.07
N TYR A 217 4.06 19.18 4.52
CA TYR A 217 2.79 19.51 3.89
C TYR A 217 2.62 18.74 2.58
N CYS A 218 3.61 18.84 1.69
CA CYS A 218 3.58 18.17 0.40
C CYS A 218 3.52 16.64 0.55
N LEU A 219 4.23 16.08 1.55
CA LEU A 219 4.21 14.65 1.82
C LEU A 219 2.80 14.21 2.21
N PHE A 220 2.17 14.90 3.16
CA PHE A 220 0.78 14.66 3.55
C PHE A 220 -0.18 14.71 2.34
N VAL A 221 -0.07 15.76 1.51
CA VAL A 221 -0.93 15.94 0.33
C VAL A 221 -0.74 14.80 -0.68
N ASP A 222 0.49 14.39 -0.94
CA ASP A 222 0.75 13.38 -1.96
C ASP A 222 0.51 11.95 -1.47
N THR A 223 0.72 11.64 -0.19
CA THR A 223 0.34 10.33 0.37
C THR A 223 -1.17 10.15 0.38
N ASP A 224 -1.92 11.20 0.69
CA ASP A 224 -3.38 11.21 0.61
C ASP A 224 -3.87 10.98 -0.83
N LYS A 225 -3.26 11.66 -1.81
CA LYS A 225 -3.55 11.42 -3.24
C LYS A 225 -3.27 9.97 -3.64
N VAL A 226 -2.10 9.43 -3.29
CA VAL A 226 -1.73 8.05 -3.66
C VAL A 226 -2.73 7.05 -3.11
N GLU A 227 -3.15 7.20 -1.85
CA GLU A 227 -4.17 6.35 -1.25
C GLU A 227 -5.49 6.40 -2.04
N HIS A 228 -6.01 7.61 -2.30
CA HIS A 228 -7.26 7.81 -3.04
C HIS A 228 -7.16 7.29 -4.49
N TYR A 229 -6.01 7.48 -5.13
CA TYR A 229 -5.76 7.03 -6.48
C TYR A 229 -5.71 5.51 -6.56
N LEU A 230 -5.12 4.82 -5.59
CA LEU A 230 -5.13 3.35 -5.58
C LEU A 230 -6.53 2.78 -5.42
N LYS A 231 -7.36 3.36 -4.53
CA LYS A 231 -8.76 2.97 -4.39
C LYS A 231 -9.55 3.18 -5.68
N HIS A 232 -9.36 4.33 -6.33
CA HIS A 232 -9.99 4.62 -7.62
C HIS A 232 -9.53 3.66 -8.72
N LEU A 233 -8.24 3.34 -8.76
CA LEU A 233 -7.66 2.42 -9.72
C LEU A 233 -8.21 0.99 -9.55
N LYS A 234 -8.32 0.48 -8.32
CA LYS A 234 -8.96 -0.83 -8.02
C LYS A 234 -10.40 -0.84 -8.55
N CYS A 235 -11.18 0.16 -8.15
CA CYS A 235 -12.58 0.33 -8.56
C CYS A 235 -12.73 0.34 -10.09
N ARG A 236 -11.88 1.08 -10.82
CA ARG A 236 -11.92 1.14 -12.28
C ARG A 236 -11.41 -0.12 -12.98
N TYR A 237 -10.43 -0.82 -12.40
CA TYR A 237 -9.91 -2.05 -12.98
C TYR A 237 -10.94 -3.18 -12.97
N PHE A 238 -11.76 -3.24 -11.91
CA PHE A 238 -12.85 -4.21 -11.77
C PHE A 238 -14.22 -3.64 -12.18
N ASP A 239 -14.27 -2.71 -13.13
CA ASP A 239 -15.54 -2.18 -13.70
C ASP A 239 -16.58 -1.72 -12.67
N GLY A 240 -16.14 -1.24 -11.51
CA GLY A 240 -17.02 -0.77 -10.44
C GLY A 240 -17.40 -1.83 -9.38
N TYR A 241 -17.11 -3.11 -9.60
CA TYR A 241 -17.51 -4.19 -8.67
C TYR A 241 -16.79 -4.14 -7.32
N MET A 242 -15.56 -3.61 -7.30
CA MET A 242 -14.68 -3.60 -6.12
C MET A 242 -14.32 -2.17 -5.68
N CYS A 243 -15.28 -1.26 -5.71
CA CYS A 243 -15.13 0.06 -5.14
C CYS A 243 -15.32 -0.01 -3.62
N GLN A 244 -14.47 0.65 -2.85
CA GLN A 244 -14.70 0.80 -1.42
C GLN A 244 -15.92 1.70 -1.20
N ASP A 245 -17.05 1.12 -0.82
CA ASP A 245 -18.09 1.84 -0.08
C ASP A 245 -17.57 2.02 1.35
N SER A 246 -17.25 3.25 1.73
CA SER A 246 -17.06 3.61 3.12
C SER A 246 -18.42 3.62 3.84
N VAL A 247 -19.02 2.45 4.04
CA VAL A 247 -20.17 2.26 4.94
C VAL A 247 -19.87 1.07 5.83
N ASN A 248 -19.09 1.33 6.87
CA ASN A 248 -19.22 0.71 8.18
C ASN A 248 -18.50 1.61 9.20
N GLN A 249 -19.07 2.80 9.42
CA GLN A 249 -19.06 3.34 10.78
C GLN A 249 -19.88 2.37 11.62
N ILE A 250 -19.21 1.44 12.29
CA ILE A 250 -19.81 0.83 13.47
C ILE A 250 -19.84 1.96 14.50
N ASN A 251 -20.99 2.62 14.59
CA ASN A 251 -21.40 3.30 15.81
C ASN A 251 -21.39 2.25 16.92
N LEU A 252 -20.35 2.27 17.74
CA LEU A 252 -20.49 1.83 19.12
C LEU A 252 -20.84 3.09 19.91
N GLN A 253 -22.00 3.00 20.57
CA GLN A 253 -22.53 3.96 21.53
C GLN A 253 -21.48 4.44 22.53
#